data_AF-A0A2S3UWZ5-F1
#
_entry.id   AF-A0A2S3UWZ5-F1
#
_cell.length_a   1.000
_cell.length_b   1.000
_cell.length_c   1.000
_cell.angle_alpha   90.00
_cell.angle_beta   90.00
_cell.angle_gamma   90.00
#
_symmetry.space_group_name_H-M   'P 1'
#
loop_
_entity.id
_entity.type
_entity.pdbx_description
1 polymer ?
#
loop_
_entity_poly.entity_id
_entity_poly.type
_entity_poly.pdbx_seq_one_letter_code
_entity_poly.pdbx_strand_id
1 'polypeptide(L)'
;MSNFSDIMSYIGLSSEEAAVALNVSEDEIVRWCNTSEAPPLHIWQGLVRMLDEIRFSAEEAAKSADLDHLDASDLNRVILMVPGRTASEFAGPKRAATALAVAALARVFV
;
A
#
# COMPACT_ATOMS: atom_id res chain seq x y z
N MET A 1 8.73 -17.53 -6.22
CA MET A 1 7.87 -16.61 -5.44
C MET A 1 8.31 -16.72 -4.00
N SER A 2 8.70 -15.59 -3.41
CA SER A 2 9.10 -15.47 -2.01
C SER A 2 8.06 -14.64 -1.26
N ASN A 3 7.98 -14.79 0.07
CA ASN A 3 7.08 -13.94 0.88
C ASN A 3 7.38 -12.44 0.70
N PHE A 4 8.63 -12.11 0.35
CA PHE A 4 9.04 -10.74 0.02
C PHE A 4 8.39 -10.26 -1.27
N SER A 5 8.39 -11.08 -2.34
CA SER A 5 7.70 -10.74 -3.59
C SER A 5 6.19 -10.60 -3.41
N ASP A 6 5.59 -11.39 -2.53
CA ASP A 6 4.15 -11.35 -2.25
C ASP A 6 3.76 -10.04 -1.57
N ILE A 7 4.53 -9.59 -0.57
CA ILE A 7 4.29 -8.31 0.09
C ILE A 7 4.48 -7.13 -0.86
N MET A 8 5.54 -7.13 -1.67
CA MET A 8 5.76 -6.09 -2.68
C MET A 8 4.60 -6.00 -3.66
N SER A 9 4.11 -7.15 -4.13
CA SER A 9 2.98 -7.24 -5.04
C SER A 9 1.69 -6.73 -4.39
N TYR A 10 1.48 -7.04 -3.11
CA TYR A 10 0.32 -6.60 -2.34
C TYR A 10 0.24 -5.08 -2.22
N ILE A 11 1.37 -4.41 -1.95
CA ILE A 11 1.44 -2.94 -1.88
C ILE A 11 1.69 -2.29 -3.25
N GLY A 12 1.85 -3.09 -4.30
CA GLY A 12 1.97 -2.64 -5.69
C GLY A 12 3.27 -1.89 -6.02
N LEU A 13 4.36 -2.14 -5.28
CA LEU A 13 5.66 -1.56 -5.58
C LEU A 13 6.33 -2.26 -6.77
N SER A 14 6.90 -1.49 -7.69
CA SER A 14 7.90 -2.00 -8.63
C SER A 14 9.25 -2.28 -7.94
N SER A 15 10.14 -3.01 -8.60
CA SER A 15 11.50 -3.24 -8.10
C SER A 15 12.27 -1.92 -7.91
N GLU A 16 12.12 -0.99 -8.85
CA GLU A 16 12.70 0.36 -8.80
C GLU A 16 12.13 1.19 -7.62
N GLU A 17 10.80 1.23 -7.46
CA GLU A 17 10.17 1.96 -6.35
C GLU A 17 10.57 1.37 -4.99
N ALA A 18 10.64 0.04 -4.89
CA ALA A 18 11.08 -0.64 -3.67
C ALA A 18 12.55 -0.34 -3.33
N ALA A 19 13.42 -0.28 -4.35
CA ALA A 19 14.83 0.08 -4.17
C ALA A 19 14.99 1.49 -3.58
N VAL A 20 14.23 2.46 -4.12
CA VAL A 20 14.19 3.84 -3.61
C VAL A 20 13.63 3.88 -2.19
N ALA A 21 12.50 3.23 -1.95
CA ALA A 21 11.81 3.29 -0.66
C ALA A 21 12.59 2.61 0.48
N LEU A 22 13.31 1.54 0.17
CA LEU A 22 14.08 0.76 1.14
C LEU A 22 15.57 1.15 1.16
N ASN A 23 15.97 2.10 0.32
CA ASN A 23 17.33 2.62 0.18
C ASN A 23 18.37 1.50 -0.05
N VAL A 24 18.11 0.67 -1.06
CA VAL A 24 18.95 -0.45 -1.52
C VAL A 24 19.05 -0.44 -3.04
N SER A 25 19.89 -1.31 -3.62
CA SER A 25 19.94 -1.45 -5.07
C SER A 25 18.75 -2.24 -5.62
N GLU A 26 18.35 -1.97 -6.86
CA GLU A 26 17.30 -2.74 -7.54
C GLU A 26 17.69 -4.23 -7.68
N ASP A 27 18.97 -4.52 -7.92
CA ASP A 27 19.49 -5.89 -8.02
C ASP A 27 19.26 -6.69 -6.73
N GLU A 28 19.36 -6.05 -5.55
CA GLU A 28 19.07 -6.69 -4.27
C GLU A 28 17.57 -7.02 -4.14
N ILE A 29 16.70 -6.08 -4.54
CA ILE A 29 15.25 -6.31 -4.56
C ILE A 29 14.89 -7.49 -5.46
N VAL A 30 15.41 -7.49 -6.70
CA VAL A 30 15.18 -8.56 -7.67
C VAL A 30 15.70 -9.89 -7.14
N ARG A 31 16.87 -9.90 -6.47
CA ARG A 31 17.43 -11.10 -5.87
C ARG A 31 16.53 -11.67 -4.77
N TRP A 32 16.06 -10.84 -3.83
CA TRP A 32 15.17 -11.30 -2.75
C TRP A 32 13.79 -11.73 -3.24
N CYS A 33 13.31 -11.20 -4.37
CA CYS A 33 12.06 -11.65 -4.99
C CYS A 33 12.17 -13.03 -5.65
N ASN A 34 13.33 -13.34 -6.23
CA ASN A 34 13.49 -14.49 -7.13
C ASN A 34 14.25 -15.66 -6.50
N THR A 35 14.84 -15.48 -5.32
CA THR A 35 15.65 -16.51 -4.65
C THR A 35 15.07 -16.86 -3.27
N SER A 36 15.69 -17.84 -2.59
CA SER A 36 15.41 -18.15 -1.18
C SER A 36 16.20 -17.27 -0.20
N GLU A 37 16.99 -16.32 -0.71
CA GLU A 37 17.75 -15.39 0.13
C GLU A 37 16.78 -14.43 0.83
N ALA A 38 16.87 -14.38 2.17
CA ALA A 38 16.04 -13.48 2.95
C ALA A 38 16.70 -12.08 3.01
N PRO A 39 15.93 -11.00 2.79
CA PRO A 39 16.40 -9.65 3.08
C PRO A 39 16.83 -9.49 4.55
N PRO A 40 17.78 -8.59 4.83
CA PRO A 40 18.11 -8.18 6.20
C PRO A 40 16.89 -7.68 6.98
N LEU A 41 16.91 -7.83 8.31
CA LEU A 41 15.79 -7.46 9.19
C LEU A 41 15.31 -6.01 9.02
N HIS A 42 16.23 -5.06 8.78
CA HIS A 42 15.85 -3.66 8.62
C HIS A 42 15.03 -3.39 7.35
N ILE A 43 15.19 -4.22 6.31
CA ILE A 43 14.37 -4.16 5.08
C ILE A 43 12.94 -4.59 5.39
N TRP A 44 12.77 -5.67 6.15
CA TRP A 44 11.47 -6.09 6.65
C TRP A 44 10.81 -5.03 7.53
N GLN A 45 11.57 -4.38 8.41
CA GLN A 45 11.08 -3.27 9.23
C GLN A 45 10.65 -2.07 8.36
N GLY A 46 11.36 -1.78 7.27
CA GLY A 46 10.98 -0.76 6.30
C GLY A 46 9.63 -1.06 5.63
N LEU A 47 9.44 -2.31 5.16
CA LEU A 47 8.17 -2.75 4.59
C LEU A 47 7.01 -2.70 5.60
N VAL A 48 7.25 -3.10 6.86
CA VAL A 48 6.22 -3.02 7.92
C VAL A 48 5.80 -1.57 8.16
N ARG A 49 6.74 -0.63 8.26
CA ARG A 49 6.42 0.80 8.41
C ARG A 49 5.58 1.31 7.25
N MET A 50 5.90 0.90 6.03
CA MET A 50 5.15 1.27 4.86
C MET A 50 3.72 0.71 4.87
N LEU A 51 3.55 -0.56 5.27
CA LEU A 51 2.24 -1.19 5.43
C LEU A 51 1.41 -0.50 6.50
N ASP A 52 2.02 -0.12 7.63
CA ASP A 52 1.35 0.65 8.67
C ASP A 52 0.92 2.03 8.15
N GLU A 53 1.78 2.74 7.42
CA GLU A 53 1.43 4.02 6.78
C GLU A 53 0.27 3.87 5.79
N ILE A 54 0.28 2.84 4.95
CA ILE A 54 -0.83 2.53 4.02
C ILE A 54 -2.13 2.31 4.80
N ARG A 55 -2.08 1.51 5.88
CA ARG A 55 -3.26 1.23 6.73
C ARG A 55 -3.81 2.51 7.37
N PHE A 56 -2.95 3.33 7.98
CA PHE A 56 -3.37 4.57 8.61
C PHE A 56 -3.93 5.56 7.59
N SER A 57 -3.29 5.68 6.43
CA SER A 57 -3.74 6.57 5.36
C SER A 57 -5.10 6.14 4.82
N ALA A 58 -5.33 4.83 4.69
CA ALA A 58 -6.63 4.29 4.29
C ALA A 58 -7.74 4.58 5.31
N GLU A 59 -7.44 4.40 6.60
CA GLU A 59 -8.38 4.67 7.69
C GLU A 59 -8.78 6.14 7.73
N GLU A 60 -7.81 7.05 7.64
CA GLU A 60 -8.07 8.49 7.63
C GLU A 60 -8.83 8.91 6.37
N ALA A 61 -8.47 8.35 5.20
CA ALA A 61 -9.20 8.59 3.95
C ALA A 61 -10.68 8.18 4.06
N ALA A 62 -10.96 7.01 4.63
CA ALA A 62 -12.33 6.52 4.84
C ALA A 62 -13.10 7.40 5.84
N LYS A 63 -12.49 7.80 6.96
CA LYS A 63 -13.13 8.69 7.95
C LYS A 63 -13.43 10.08 7.39
N SER A 64 -12.59 10.56 6.47
CA SER A 64 -12.77 11.87 5.83
C SER A 64 -13.79 11.87 4.69
N ALA A 65 -14.26 10.70 4.26
CA ALA A 65 -15.26 10.59 3.21
C ALA A 65 -16.61 11.12 3.71
N ASP A 66 -17.31 11.85 2.85
CA ASP A 66 -18.68 12.28 3.12
C ASP A 66 -19.61 11.05 3.04
N LEU A 67 -20.11 10.61 4.20
CA LEU A 67 -20.95 9.43 4.33
C LEU A 67 -22.44 9.72 4.17
N ASP A 68 -22.86 10.99 4.31
CA ASP A 68 -24.28 11.34 4.41
C ASP A 68 -25.04 11.12 3.08
N HIS A 69 -24.29 11.02 1.97
CA HIS A 69 -24.82 10.86 0.62
C HIS A 69 -24.12 9.77 -0.20
N LEU A 70 -23.42 8.83 0.45
CA LEU A 70 -22.69 7.77 -0.24
C LEU A 70 -23.62 6.58 -0.53
N ASP A 71 -23.86 6.26 -1.81
CA ASP A 71 -24.53 5.02 -2.22
C ASP A 71 -23.52 3.93 -2.62
N ALA A 72 -23.95 2.66 -2.57
CA ALA A 72 -23.09 1.53 -2.94
C ALA A 72 -22.55 1.62 -4.39
N SER A 73 -23.31 2.23 -5.31
CA SER A 73 -22.85 2.48 -6.68
C SER A 73 -21.71 3.49 -6.78
N ASP A 74 -21.58 4.38 -5.80
CA ASP A 74 -20.57 5.44 -5.81
C ASP A 74 -19.18 4.91 -5.41
N LEU A 75 -19.12 3.78 -4.69
CA LEU A 75 -17.86 3.14 -4.28
C LEU A 75 -16.92 2.84 -5.47
N ASN A 76 -17.46 2.60 -6.66
CA ASN A 76 -16.66 2.34 -7.86
C ASN A 76 -16.05 3.61 -8.48
N ARG A 77 -16.51 4.80 -8.07
CA ARG A 77 -16.10 6.10 -8.61
C ARG A 77 -15.61 7.08 -7.54
N VAL A 78 -15.67 6.70 -6.27
CA VAL A 78 -15.30 7.57 -5.15
C VAL A 78 -13.85 8.02 -5.28
N ILE A 79 -13.64 9.32 -5.17
CA ILE A 79 -12.30 9.92 -5.16
C ILE A 79 -11.95 10.20 -3.71
N LEU A 80 -11.03 9.43 -3.16
CA LEU A 80 -10.57 9.58 -1.79
C LEU A 80 -9.23 10.32 -1.74
N MET A 81 -9.15 11.30 -0.85
CA MET A 81 -7.89 11.93 -0.50
C MET A 81 -7.14 11.00 0.46
N VAL A 82 -6.09 10.35 -0.06
CA VAL A 82 -5.22 9.48 0.74
C VAL A 82 -4.03 10.32 1.25
N PRO A 83 -3.95 10.62 2.56
CA PRO A 83 -2.81 11.33 3.13
C PRO A 83 -1.57 10.42 3.21
N GLY A 84 -0.43 10.98 3.62
CA GLY A 84 0.76 10.19 3.93
C GLY A 84 1.85 10.24 2.86
N ARG A 85 3.11 10.18 3.31
CA ARG A 85 4.30 10.35 2.46
C ARG A 85 4.41 9.22 1.44
N THR A 86 4.34 7.96 1.89
CA THR A 86 4.44 6.81 0.99
C THR A 86 3.36 6.86 -0.12
N ALA A 87 2.12 7.20 0.22
CA ALA A 87 1.04 7.33 -0.75
C ALA A 87 1.22 8.53 -1.71
N SER A 88 1.96 9.56 -1.30
CA SER A 88 2.32 10.68 -2.20
C SER A 88 3.49 10.35 -3.13
N GLU A 89 4.39 9.47 -2.69
CA GLU A 89 5.67 9.18 -3.35
C GLU A 89 5.54 8.01 -4.35
N PHE A 90 4.68 7.03 -4.06
CA PHE A 90 4.57 5.80 -4.86
C PHE A 90 3.13 5.46 -5.26
N ALA A 91 2.93 5.10 -6.53
CA ALA A 91 1.60 4.85 -7.08
C ALA A 91 0.98 3.54 -6.56
N GLY A 92 1.79 2.51 -6.32
CA GLY A 92 1.34 1.25 -5.71
C GLY A 92 0.73 1.45 -4.32
N PRO A 93 1.52 1.92 -3.34
CA PRO A 93 1.05 2.22 -1.99
C PRO A 93 -0.19 3.12 -1.94
N LYS A 94 -0.27 4.13 -2.80
CA LYS A 94 -1.47 4.98 -2.93
C LYS A 94 -2.69 4.16 -3.31
N ARG A 95 -2.59 3.33 -4.35
CA ARG A 95 -3.69 2.46 -4.81
C ARG A 95 -4.10 1.46 -3.72
N ALA A 96 -3.13 0.88 -3.02
CA ALA A 96 -3.39 -0.04 -1.91
C ALA A 96 -4.17 0.66 -0.79
N ALA A 97 -3.77 1.88 -0.41
CA ALA A 97 -4.47 2.68 0.60
C ALA A 97 -5.89 3.07 0.15
N THR A 98 -6.08 3.51 -1.10
CA THR A 98 -7.42 3.78 -1.65
C THR A 98 -8.29 2.52 -1.62
N ALA A 99 -7.77 1.37 -2.06
CA ALA A 99 -8.51 0.11 -2.07
C ALA A 99 -8.95 -0.30 -0.65
N LEU A 100 -8.06 -0.18 0.33
CA LEU A 100 -8.39 -0.43 1.74
C LEU A 100 -9.43 0.54 2.29
N ALA A 101 -9.36 1.82 1.92
CA ALA A 101 -10.32 2.82 2.33
C ALA A 101 -11.72 2.54 1.74
N VAL A 102 -11.80 2.23 0.43
CA VAL A 102 -13.05 1.82 -0.22
C VAL A 102 -13.62 0.55 0.40
N ALA A 103 -12.78 -0.44 0.71
CA ALA A 103 -13.23 -1.65 1.40
C ALA A 103 -13.75 -1.36 2.82
N ALA A 104 -13.17 -0.38 3.52
CA ALA A 104 -13.68 0.05 4.82
C ALA A 104 -15.04 0.76 4.69
N LEU A 105 -15.21 1.65 3.70
CA LEU A 105 -16.49 2.30 3.40
C LEU A 105 -17.58 1.29 3.02
N ALA A 106 -17.22 0.28 2.23
CA ALA A 106 -18.15 -0.77 1.81
C ALA A 106 -18.79 -1.52 2.99
N ARG A 107 -18.10 -1.59 4.15
CA ARG A 107 -18.65 -2.24 5.35
C ARG A 107 -19.88 -1.55 5.92
N VAL A 108 -20.13 -0.28 5.59
CA VAL A 108 -21.33 0.45 6.05
C VAL A 108 -22.61 -0.11 5.39
N PHE A 109 -22.48 -0.81 4.26
CA PHE A 109 -23.60 -1.39 3.52
C PHE A 109 -23.87 -2.88 3.83
N VAL A 110 -23.16 -3.47 4.79
CA VAL A 110 -23.29 -4.88 5.21
C VAL A 110 -23.87 -4.94 6.62
#